data_AF-B7K5Y5-F1
#
_entry.id   AF-B7K5Y5-F1
#
_cell.length_a   1.000
_cell.length_b   1.000
_cell.length_c   1.000
_cell.angle_alpha   90.00
_cell.angle_beta   90.00
_cell.angle_gamma   90.00
#
_symmetry.space_group_name_H-M   'P 1'
#
loop_
_entity.id
_entity.type
_entity.pdbx_description
1 polymer ?
#
loop_
_entity_poly.entity_id
_entity_poly.type
_entity_poly.pdbx_seq_one_letter_code
_entity_poly.pdbx_strand_id
1 'polypeptide(L)'
;MSQVHTLLFVWISLTFISILFGYLIHYFFKRSLKKLSLTDFMNIALANAAITSSFSLMYRAITSEELIKLLQFEIVTLFLGAIAVIWISIQQIWQIFK
;
A
#
# COMPACT_ATOMS: atom_id res chain seq x y z
N MET A 1 -25.48 9.41 -3.48
CA MET A 1 -25.34 8.00 -3.93
C MET A 1 -23.96 7.64 -4.48
N SER A 2 -23.02 8.57 -4.75
CA SER A 2 -21.72 8.20 -5.37
C SER A 2 -20.66 7.64 -4.41
N GLN A 3 -20.61 8.07 -3.14
CA GLN A 3 -19.53 7.69 -2.22
C GLN A 3 -19.45 6.18 -1.90
N VAL A 4 -20.59 5.49 -1.80
CA VAL A 4 -20.65 4.04 -1.51
C VAL A 4 -20.11 3.24 -2.69
N HIS A 5 -20.43 3.65 -3.92
CA HIS A 5 -19.88 3.01 -5.12
C HIS A 5 -18.37 3.24 -5.26
N THR A 6 -17.89 4.44 -4.91
CA THR A 6 -16.44 4.73 -4.87
C THR A 6 -15.73 3.85 -3.84
N LEU A 7 -16.29 3.72 -2.63
CA LEU A 7 -15.75 2.86 -1.57
C LEU A 7 -15.71 1.39 -1.98
N LEU A 8 -16.78 0.88 -2.60
CA LEU A 8 -16.84 -0.49 -3.11
C LEU A 8 -15.81 -0.72 -4.20
N PHE A 9 -15.64 0.22 -5.13
CA PHE A 9 -14.67 0.10 -6.20
C PHE A 9 -13.22 0.10 -5.70
N VAL A 10 -12.93 0.92 -4.67
CA VAL A 10 -11.64 0.92 -3.98
C VAL A 10 -11.42 -0.44 -3.30
N TRP A 11 -12.41 -0.96 -2.58
CA TRP A 11 -12.32 -2.28 -1.94
C TRP A 11 -12.12 -3.43 -2.92
N ILE A 12 -12.84 -3.42 -4.05
CA ILE A 12 -12.70 -4.42 -5.12
C ILE A 12 -11.31 -4.32 -5.77
N SER A 13 -10.81 -3.11 -6.00
CA SER A 13 -9.46 -2.91 -6.54
C SER A 13 -8.40 -3.39 -5.56
N LEU A 14 -8.57 -3.11 -4.26
CA LEU A 14 -7.63 -3.51 -3.21
C LEU A 14 -7.58 -5.03 -3.04
N THR A 15 -8.75 -5.68 -3.06
CA THR A 15 -8.86 -7.15 -3.01
C THR A 15 -8.27 -7.79 -4.26
N PHE A 16 -8.53 -7.24 -5.44
CA PHE A 16 -7.96 -7.73 -6.69
C PHE A 16 -6.43 -7.61 -6.71
N ILE A 17 -5.88 -6.46 -6.30
CA ILE A 17 -4.44 -6.25 -6.16
C ILE A 17 -3.84 -7.22 -5.15
N SER A 18 -4.50 -7.44 -4.01
CA SER A 18 -4.04 -8.38 -2.98
C SER A 18 -4.02 -9.83 -3.47
N ILE A 19 -5.02 -10.25 -4.26
CA ILE A 19 -5.08 -11.57 -4.89
C ILE A 19 -3.96 -11.72 -5.93
N LEU A 20 -3.77 -10.70 -6.77
CA LEU A 20 -2.74 -10.70 -7.82
C LEU A 20 -1.34 -10.74 -7.21
N PHE A 21 -1.14 -10.04 -6.10
CA PHE A 21 0.09 -10.06 -5.32
C PHE A 21 0.33 -11.42 -4.65
N GLY A 22 -0.71 -12.00 -4.02
CA GLY A 22 -0.65 -13.36 -3.48
C GLY A 22 -0.31 -14.41 -4.54
N TYR A 23 -0.84 -14.24 -5.76
CA TYR A 23 -0.53 -15.09 -6.91
C TYR A 23 0.92 -14.91 -7.38
N LEU A 24 1.39 -13.66 -7.51
CA LEU A 24 2.78 -13.33 -7.81
C LEU A 24 3.73 -13.96 -6.79
N ILE A 25 3.40 -13.89 -5.51
CA ILE A 25 4.21 -14.49 -4.44
C ILE A 25 4.19 -16.02 -4.50
N HIS A 26 3.03 -16.63 -4.73
CA HIS A 26 2.95 -18.09 -4.93
C HIS A 26 3.83 -18.55 -6.09
N TYR A 27 3.82 -17.79 -7.19
CA TYR A 27 4.60 -18.07 -8.38
C TYR A 27 6.11 -17.88 -8.14
N PHE A 28 6.51 -16.76 -7.53
CA PHE A 28 7.92 -16.43 -7.29
C PHE A 28 8.56 -17.27 -6.18
N PHE A 29 7.84 -17.53 -5.09
CA PHE A 29 8.39 -18.20 -3.91
C PHE A 29 8.04 -19.68 -3.83
N LYS A 30 7.24 -20.23 -4.77
CA LYS A 30 6.70 -21.61 -4.75
C LYS A 30 6.12 -22.02 -3.38
N ARG A 31 5.73 -21.04 -2.54
CA ARG A 31 5.28 -21.26 -1.17
C ARG A 31 3.78 -21.47 -1.18
N SER A 32 3.31 -22.49 -0.46
CA SER A 32 1.89 -22.82 -0.42
C SER A 32 1.10 -21.73 0.32
N LEU A 33 0.16 -21.08 -0.37
CA LEU A 33 -0.80 -20.12 0.21
C LEU A 33 -1.76 -20.77 1.23
N LYS A 34 -1.68 -22.09 1.45
CA LYS A 34 -2.59 -22.88 2.31
C LYS A 34 -2.52 -22.55 3.81
N LYS A 35 -1.56 -21.73 4.27
CA LYS A 35 -1.39 -21.34 5.68
C LYS A 35 -1.53 -19.84 5.94
N LEU A 36 -2.02 -19.03 5.00
CA LEU A 36 -2.30 -17.63 5.30
C LEU A 36 -3.48 -17.53 6.28
N SER A 37 -3.23 -17.00 7.47
CA SER A 37 -4.32 -16.62 8.37
C SER A 37 -5.05 -15.40 7.83
N LEU A 38 -6.29 -15.17 8.28
CA LEU A 38 -7.03 -13.95 7.96
C LEU A 38 -6.24 -12.69 8.36
N THR A 39 -5.49 -12.77 9.47
CA THR A 39 -4.62 -11.71 9.97
C THR A 39 -3.48 -11.42 8.98
N ASP A 40 -2.85 -12.46 8.42
CA ASP A 40 -1.78 -12.30 7.43
C ASP A 40 -2.31 -11.66 6.14
N PHE A 41 -3.51 -12.07 5.71
CA PHE A 41 -4.17 -11.46 4.56
C PHE A 41 -4.47 -9.98 4.80
N MET A 42 -5.02 -9.63 5.97
CA MET A 42 -5.29 -8.24 6.33
C MET A 42 -4.00 -7.41 6.41
N ASN A 43 -2.92 -7.96 6.98
CA ASN A 43 -1.62 -7.29 7.04
C ASN A 43 -1.05 -7.02 5.65
N ILE A 44 -1.15 -7.97 4.71
CA ILE A 44 -0.71 -7.76 3.32
C ILE A 44 -1.57 -6.71 2.62
N ALA A 45 -2.89 -6.75 2.81
CA ALA A 45 -3.79 -5.76 2.23
C ALA A 45 -3.50 -4.34 2.77
N LEU A 46 -3.27 -4.20 4.07
CA LEU A 46 -2.89 -2.94 4.72
C LEU A 46 -1.52 -2.45 4.25
N ALA A 47 -0.52 -3.34 4.14
CA ALA A 47 0.80 -3.01 3.63
C ALA A 47 0.72 -2.47 2.19
N ASN A 48 -0.07 -3.11 1.32
CA ASN A 48 -0.28 -2.63 -0.05
C ASN A 48 -1.01 -1.27 -0.10
N ALA A 49 -2.04 -1.08 0.73
CA ALA A 49 -2.73 0.19 0.84
C ALA A 49 -1.80 1.32 1.33
N ALA A 50 -0.93 1.02 2.29
CA ALA A 50 0.04 1.95 2.84
C ALA A 50 1.10 2.34 1.79
N ILE A 51 1.64 1.37 1.04
CA ILE A 51 2.60 1.61 -0.05
C ILE A 51 1.97 2.49 -1.14
N THR A 52 0.79 2.10 -1.64
CA THR A 52 0.10 2.86 -2.70
C THR A 52 -0.28 4.27 -2.27
N SER A 53 -0.76 4.44 -1.03
CA SER A 53 -1.08 5.77 -0.47
C SER A 53 0.17 6.64 -0.32
N SER A 54 1.30 6.06 0.12
CA SER A 54 2.57 6.77 0.27
C SER A 54 3.10 7.26 -1.08
N PHE A 55 3.06 6.43 -2.12
CA PHE A 55 3.41 6.86 -3.47
C PHE A 55 2.46 7.94 -4.01
N SER A 56 1.14 7.82 -3.75
CA SER A 56 0.17 8.85 -4.17
C SER A 56 0.44 10.19 -3.49
N LEU A 57 0.77 10.18 -2.18
CA LEU A 57 1.14 11.38 -1.43
C LEU A 57 2.42 12.01 -1.96
N MET A 58 3.47 11.21 -2.19
CA MET A 58 4.73 11.70 -2.77
C MET A 58 4.50 12.30 -4.16
N TYR A 59 3.71 11.64 -5.00
CA TYR A 59 3.37 12.13 -6.34
C TYR A 59 2.57 13.44 -6.31
N ARG A 60 1.56 13.53 -5.44
CA ARG A 60 0.80 14.77 -5.23
C ARG A 60 1.68 15.88 -4.67
N ALA A 61 2.60 15.57 -3.77
CA ALA A 61 3.51 16.54 -3.19
C ALA A 61 4.44 17.19 -4.21
N ILE A 62 4.77 16.52 -5.32
CA ILE A 62 5.62 17.09 -6.40
C ILE A 62 4.83 17.66 -7.58
N THR A 63 3.56 17.29 -7.72
CA THR A 63 2.74 17.66 -8.89
C THR A 63 1.71 18.74 -8.58
N SER A 64 1.25 18.83 -7.33
CA SER A 64 0.23 19.81 -6.92
C SER A 64 0.89 21.09 -6.40
N GLU A 65 0.66 22.20 -7.10
CA GLU A 65 1.13 23.53 -6.66
C GLU A 65 0.55 23.95 -5.30
N GLU A 66 -0.66 23.52 -4.96
CA GLU A 66 -1.27 23.78 -3.65
C GLU A 66 -0.50 23.07 -2.53
N LEU A 67 -0.17 21.79 -2.71
CA LEU A 67 0.58 21.03 -1.71
C LEU A 67 2.01 21.54 -1.56
N ILE A 68 2.65 21.95 -2.66
CA ILE A 68 4.00 22.53 -2.63
C ILE A 68 3.99 23.86 -1.86
N LYS A 69 3.01 24.72 -2.11
CA LYS A 69 2.86 26.00 -1.38
C LYS A 69 2.55 25.80 0.10
N LEU A 70 1.82 24.75 0.44
CA LEU A 70 1.43 24.43 1.81
C LEU A 70 2.57 23.78 2.61
N LEU A 71 3.33 22.85 2.01
CA LEU A 71 4.39 22.13 2.70
C LEU A 71 5.74 22.88 2.70
N GLN A 72 6.09 23.62 1.66
CA GLN A 72 7.39 24.30 1.52
C GLN A 72 8.59 23.41 1.96
N PHE A 73 9.18 23.67 3.13
CA PHE A 73 10.30 22.89 3.70
C PHE A 73 9.90 21.50 4.22
N GLU A 74 8.63 21.30 4.59
CA GLU A 74 8.11 20.04 5.13
C GLU A 74 7.99 18.93 4.06
N ILE A 75 8.18 19.26 2.78
CA ILE A 75 8.14 18.28 1.71
C ILE A 75 9.18 17.17 1.91
N VAL A 76 10.36 17.51 2.44
CA VAL A 76 11.40 16.53 2.76
C VAL A 76 10.94 15.60 3.89
N THR A 77 10.30 16.16 4.92
CA THR A 77 9.72 15.40 6.04
C THR A 77 8.61 14.46 5.56
N LEU A 78 7.76 14.92 4.64
CA LEU A 78 6.72 14.09 4.02
C LEU A 78 7.33 12.92 3.24
N PHE A 79 8.40 13.17 2.47
CA PHE A 79 9.11 12.12 1.74
C PHE A 79 9.75 11.11 2.69
N LEU A 80 10.42 11.56 3.76
CA LEU A 80 11.00 10.67 4.77
C LEU A 80 9.93 9.82 5.46
N GLY A 81 8.78 10.41 5.81
CA GLY A 81 7.64 9.69 6.38
C GLY A 81 7.08 8.64 5.43
N ALA A 82 6.87 8.99 4.16
CA ALA A 82 6.38 8.08 3.13
C ALA A 82 7.35 6.90 2.91
N ILE A 83 8.66 7.16 2.85
CA ILE A 83 9.69 6.11 2.71
C ILE A 83 9.68 5.18 3.93
N ALA A 84 9.55 5.72 5.14
CA ALA A 84 9.48 4.91 6.35
C ALA A 84 8.24 3.99 6.36
N VAL A 85 7.08 4.50 5.93
CA VAL A 85 5.84 3.71 5.81
C VAL A 85 5.99 2.60 4.77
N ILE A 86 6.60 2.89 3.61
CA ILE A 86 6.91 1.89 2.58
C ILE A 86 7.83 0.81 3.14
N TRP A 87 8.90 1.19 3.84
CA TRP A 87 9.85 0.27 4.45
C TRP A 87 9.18 -0.68 5.44
N ILE A 88 8.39 -0.14 6.39
CA ILE A 88 7.66 -0.94 7.38
C ILE A 88 6.68 -1.91 6.69
N SER A 89 6.01 -1.46 5.63
CA SER A 89 5.06 -2.28 4.86
C SER A 89 5.75 -3.44 4.16
N ILE A 90 6.93 -3.21 3.57
CA ILE A 90 7.76 -4.27 2.98
C ILE A 90 8.24 -5.25 4.05
N GLN A 91 8.64 -4.76 5.22
CA GLN A 91 9.08 -5.60 6.33
C GLN A 91 7.94 -6.49 6.85
N GLN A 92 6.71 -5.98 6.95
CA GLN A 92 5.54 -6.77 7.35
C GLN A 92 5.28 -7.92 6.36
N ILE A 93 5.34 -7.63 5.06
CA ILE A 93 5.23 -8.64 4.00
C ILE A 93 6.34 -9.68 4.18
N TRP A 94 7.60 -9.24 4.32
CA TRP A 94 8.74 -10.14 4.49
C TRP A 94 8.60 -11.06 5.71
N GLN A 95 8.10 -10.57 6.84
CA GLN A 95 7.91 -11.37 8.06
C GLN A 95 6.88 -12.48 7.89
N ILE A 96 5.81 -12.25 7.13
CA ILE A 96 4.81 -13.27 6.80
C ILE A 96 5.40 -14.37 5.91
N PHE A 97 6.40 -14.01 5.08
CA PHE A 97 7.04 -14.92 4.13
C PHE A 97 8.37 -15.52 4.58
N LYS A 98 8.90 -15.13 5.74
CA LYS A 98 9.97 -15.87 6.44
C LYS A 98 9.44 -17.23 6.92
#